data_AF-A0A9W6CK01-F1
#
_entry.id   AF-A0A9W6CK01-F1
#
_cell.length_a   1.000
_cell.length_b   1.000
_cell.length_c   1.000
_cell.angle_alpha   90.00
_cell.angle_beta   90.00
_cell.angle_gamma   90.00
#
_symmetry.space_group_name_H-M   'P 1'
#
loop_
_entity.id
_entity.type
_entity.pdbx_description
1 polymer ?
#
loop_
_entity_poly.entity_id
_entity_poly.type
_entity_poly.pdbx_seq_one_letter_code
_entity_poly.pdbx_strand_id
1 'polypeptide(L)'
;MARLRRAAAAAGFAAAVVLLVASRPSGAAEAFITNQPGNEVAVVALNGAAAPPKLVARIPVPGEPAGIAVSRDGSRAFVTSPEGKALSVIDTATRQVEKRIPVGGGPLGVAVAPSGKPVYVADWYSSRLVVVDPDRPDDLRIAHTGASPSGVAVTPDGALVLSADRDDDQVSIIDAAKLERVAVVKVGTRPFGITLSEDGRTAYTANVGSDDVSVIDVAARKVVGTVKVGNRPYAVALAGPLAFVTNQYAGTVSVFDTTTLAPRATISVGEYPEGIAASEDGRAVYVVNWFDNSMSVIDTQTLKVVSTLEVGDGPRAFGLFLRRTP
;
A
#
# COMPACT_ATOMS: atom_id res chain seq x y z
N MET A 1 -5.54 -50.15 72.59
CA MET A 1 -4.62 -49.28 71.83
C MET A 1 -4.59 -49.81 70.40
N ALA A 2 -5.29 -49.18 69.45
CA ALA A 2 -4.70 -48.37 68.35
C ALA A 2 -3.78 -49.21 67.42
N ARG A 3 -3.93 -49.32 66.10
CA ARG A 3 -4.74 -48.68 65.04
C ARG A 3 -4.64 -49.60 63.80
N LEU A 4 -5.72 -49.71 63.04
CA LEU A 4 -5.71 -50.21 61.66
C LEU A 4 -4.79 -49.36 60.77
N ARG A 5 -4.01 -49.98 59.89
CA ARG A 5 -3.52 -49.34 58.64
C ARG A 5 -3.66 -50.31 57.46
N ARG A 6 -4.65 -50.02 56.61
CA ARG A 6 -4.78 -50.54 55.25
C ARG A 6 -3.72 -49.88 54.38
N ALA A 7 -2.96 -50.66 53.62
CA ALA A 7 -2.14 -50.16 52.54
C ALA A 7 -3.02 -50.06 51.28
N ALA A 8 -3.22 -48.84 50.78
CA ALA A 8 -3.90 -48.57 49.52
C ALA A 8 -2.85 -48.58 48.38
N ALA A 9 -3.12 -49.34 47.34
CA ALA A 9 -2.38 -49.30 46.08
C ALA A 9 -2.71 -47.98 45.35
N ALA A 10 -1.69 -47.16 45.09
CA ALA A 10 -1.81 -45.97 44.26
C ALA A 10 -1.63 -46.37 42.79
N ALA A 11 -2.72 -46.37 42.02
CA ALA A 11 -2.68 -46.43 40.57
C ALA A 11 -2.41 -45.02 40.03
N GLY A 12 -1.26 -44.82 39.39
CA GLY A 12 -0.89 -43.56 38.74
C GLY A 12 -1.67 -43.38 37.45
N PHE A 13 -2.49 -42.33 37.37
CA PHE A 13 -3.07 -41.85 36.13
C PHE A 13 -2.11 -40.81 35.53
N ALA A 14 -1.39 -41.18 34.46
CA ALA A 14 -0.65 -40.23 33.66
C ALA A 14 -1.65 -39.45 32.77
N ALA A 15 -1.94 -38.21 33.13
CA ALA A 15 -2.72 -37.31 32.28
C ALA A 15 -1.84 -36.82 31.12
N ALA A 16 -2.09 -37.32 29.91
CA ALA A 16 -1.53 -36.76 28.70
C ALA A 16 -2.13 -35.36 28.47
N VAL A 17 -1.34 -34.32 28.71
CA VAL A 17 -1.68 -32.96 28.31
C VAL A 17 -1.53 -32.87 26.80
N VAL A 18 -2.64 -32.98 26.07
CA VAL A 18 -2.70 -32.61 24.66
C VAL A 18 -2.68 -31.08 24.62
N LEU A 19 -1.53 -30.51 24.28
CA LEU A 19 -1.44 -29.11 23.86
C LEU A 19 -2.24 -28.97 22.57
N LEU A 20 -3.49 -28.51 22.68
CA LEU A 20 -4.17 -27.89 21.55
C LEU A 20 -3.39 -26.62 21.21
N VAL A 21 -2.52 -26.72 20.22
CA VAL A 21 -2.08 -25.55 19.47
C VAL A 21 -3.35 -25.02 18.80
N ALA A 22 -3.95 -24.00 19.39
CA ALA A 22 -5.00 -23.24 18.73
C ALA A 22 -4.36 -22.67 17.45
N SER A 23 -4.69 -23.27 16.30
CA SER A 23 -4.41 -22.66 15.02
C SER A 23 -5.08 -21.29 15.05
N ARG A 24 -4.29 -20.22 15.10
CA ARG A 24 -4.82 -18.87 14.87
C ARG A 24 -5.58 -18.96 13.55
N PRO A 25 -6.86 -18.55 13.48
CA PRO A 25 -7.51 -18.44 12.19
C PRO A 25 -6.58 -17.58 11.33
N SER A 26 -6.20 -18.07 10.15
CA SER A 26 -5.49 -17.26 9.17
C SER A 26 -6.31 -16.00 9.00
N GLY A 27 -5.80 -14.86 9.51
CA GLY A 27 -6.56 -13.62 9.51
C GLY A 27 -7.00 -13.36 8.08
N ALA A 28 -8.28 -13.07 7.84
CA ALA A 28 -8.75 -12.80 6.49
C ALA A 28 -7.97 -11.61 5.88
N ALA A 29 -7.80 -11.62 4.55
CA ALA A 29 -7.22 -10.50 3.84
C ALA A 29 -8.04 -9.23 4.11
N GLU A 30 -7.38 -8.11 4.35
CA GLU A 30 -8.03 -6.84 4.69
C GLU A 30 -7.46 -5.70 3.83
N ALA A 31 -8.30 -4.73 3.49
CA ALA A 31 -7.88 -3.43 2.96
C ALA A 31 -8.05 -2.36 4.04
N PHE A 32 -7.06 -1.47 4.14
CA PHE A 32 -7.05 -0.31 5.02
C PHE A 32 -7.16 0.95 4.15
N ILE A 33 -8.36 1.51 4.06
CA ILE A 33 -8.68 2.59 3.11
C ILE A 33 -8.72 3.91 3.86
N THR A 34 -7.83 4.84 3.51
CA THR A 34 -7.84 6.20 4.06
C THR A 34 -9.02 6.99 3.50
N ASN A 35 -9.83 7.56 4.38
CA ASN A 35 -10.94 8.45 4.06
C ASN A 35 -10.55 9.87 4.49
N GLN A 36 -10.13 10.68 3.53
CA GLN A 36 -9.40 11.92 3.81
C GLN A 36 -10.28 12.95 4.56
N PRO A 37 -11.41 13.45 3.99
CA PRO A 37 -12.33 14.31 4.74
C PRO A 37 -12.93 13.61 5.97
N GLY A 38 -13.15 12.29 5.87
CA GLY A 38 -13.69 11.48 6.96
C GLY A 38 -12.79 11.36 8.19
N ASN A 39 -11.50 11.74 8.11
CA ASN A 39 -10.54 11.64 9.21
C ASN A 39 -10.43 10.23 9.82
N GLU A 40 -10.43 9.21 8.98
CA GLU A 40 -10.39 7.82 9.41
C GLU A 40 -9.74 6.88 8.39
N VAL A 41 -9.50 5.64 8.82
CA VAL A 41 -9.17 4.51 7.97
C VAL A 41 -10.29 3.47 8.09
N ALA A 42 -10.96 3.18 6.98
CA ALA A 42 -11.91 2.08 6.87
C ALA A 42 -11.14 0.75 6.75
N VAL A 43 -11.51 -0.25 7.54
CA VAL A 43 -11.00 -1.62 7.42
C VAL A 43 -12.04 -2.46 6.72
N VAL A 44 -11.67 -3.04 5.58
CA VAL A 44 -12.55 -3.83 4.73
C VAL A 44 -12.04 -5.26 4.68
N ALA A 45 -12.85 -6.23 5.06
CA ALA A 45 -12.56 -7.64 4.87
C ALA A 45 -12.73 -8.01 3.39
N LEU A 46 -11.73 -8.68 2.83
CA LEU A 46 -11.63 -9.04 1.42
C LEU A 46 -11.86 -10.54 1.25
N ASN A 47 -12.70 -10.89 0.27
CA ASN A 47 -13.05 -12.28 -0.04
C ASN A 47 -12.68 -12.65 -1.50
N GLY A 48 -11.64 -11.99 -2.05
CA GLY A 48 -11.27 -12.09 -3.47
C GLY A 48 -12.38 -11.57 -4.40
N ALA A 49 -12.39 -12.06 -5.65
CA ALA A 49 -13.42 -11.77 -6.64
C ALA A 49 -14.70 -12.61 -6.45
N ALA A 50 -14.65 -13.65 -5.61
CA ALA A 50 -15.73 -14.65 -5.48
C ALA A 50 -16.87 -14.23 -4.55
N ALA A 51 -16.64 -13.27 -3.65
CA ALA A 51 -17.64 -12.78 -2.71
C ALA A 51 -17.44 -11.28 -2.44
N PRO A 52 -18.53 -10.54 -2.13
CA PRO A 52 -18.44 -9.11 -1.90
C PRO A 52 -17.55 -8.81 -0.68
N PRO A 53 -16.76 -7.72 -0.73
CA PRO A 53 -16.02 -7.25 0.42
C PRO A 53 -16.99 -6.65 1.46
N LYS A 54 -16.54 -6.54 2.71
CA LYS A 54 -17.37 -6.02 3.80
C LYS A 54 -16.59 -5.04 4.67
N LEU A 55 -17.17 -3.87 4.93
CA LEU A 55 -16.65 -2.94 5.94
C LEU A 55 -16.77 -3.58 7.34
N VAL A 56 -15.65 -3.69 8.05
CA VAL A 56 -15.56 -4.37 9.35
C VAL A 56 -15.07 -3.50 10.50
N ALA A 57 -14.46 -2.35 10.22
CA ALA A 57 -14.15 -1.34 11.24
C ALA A 57 -13.86 0.03 10.60
N ARG A 58 -13.85 1.05 11.45
CA ARG A 58 -13.35 2.40 11.16
C ARG A 58 -12.37 2.78 12.26
N ILE A 59 -11.19 3.26 11.89
CA ILE A 59 -10.13 3.66 12.80
C ILE A 59 -9.98 5.18 12.69
N PRO A 60 -10.28 5.97 13.74
CA PRO A 60 -10.08 7.42 13.69
C PRO A 60 -8.61 7.78 13.47
N VAL A 61 -8.33 8.59 12.45
CA VAL A 61 -7.00 9.10 12.11
C VAL A 61 -7.13 10.57 11.71
N PRO A 62 -6.91 11.52 12.63
CA PRO A 62 -7.16 12.93 12.38
C PRO A 62 -6.08 13.59 11.53
N GLY A 63 -6.47 14.63 10.79
CA GLY A 63 -5.57 15.46 9.99
C GLY A 63 -5.53 15.05 8.53
N GLU A 64 -6.68 14.65 7.98
CA GLU A 64 -6.87 14.31 6.57
C GLU A 64 -6.01 13.13 6.08
N PRO A 65 -6.23 11.90 6.56
CA PRO A 65 -5.38 10.77 6.19
C PRO A 65 -5.40 10.53 4.67
N ALA A 66 -4.23 10.37 4.05
CA ALA A 66 -4.08 10.32 2.59
C ALA A 66 -3.34 9.05 2.13
N GLY A 67 -2.02 9.01 2.25
CA GLY A 67 -1.21 7.86 1.84
C GLY A 67 -1.18 6.78 2.90
N ILE A 68 -1.03 5.52 2.47
CA ILE A 68 -0.93 4.38 3.37
C ILE A 68 0.07 3.32 2.89
N ALA A 69 0.78 2.71 3.84
CA ALA A 69 1.60 1.52 3.61
C ALA A 69 1.42 0.50 4.73
N VAL A 70 1.00 -0.72 4.40
CA VAL A 70 0.98 -1.87 5.30
C VAL A 70 2.33 -2.57 5.25
N SER A 71 2.88 -2.94 6.41
CA SER A 71 4.13 -3.68 6.51
C SER A 71 4.01 -5.08 5.89
N ARG A 72 5.13 -5.64 5.42
CA ARG A 72 5.14 -6.94 4.72
C ARG A 72 4.61 -8.09 5.58
N ASP A 73 4.86 -8.05 6.88
CA ASP A 73 4.33 -9.01 7.86
C ASP A 73 2.85 -8.76 8.23
N GLY A 74 2.25 -7.70 7.67
CA GLY A 74 0.88 -7.27 7.92
C GLY A 74 0.62 -6.70 9.30
N SER A 75 1.63 -6.59 10.18
CA SER A 75 1.42 -6.24 11.60
C SER A 75 1.09 -4.76 11.81
N ARG A 76 1.63 -3.87 10.97
CA ARG A 76 1.46 -2.41 11.09
C ARG A 76 1.01 -1.77 9.79
N ALA A 77 0.20 -0.73 9.90
CA ALA A 77 -0.11 0.18 8.80
C ALA A 77 0.38 1.59 9.14
N PHE A 78 0.98 2.26 8.16
CA PHE A 78 1.57 3.59 8.28
C PHE A 78 0.75 4.56 7.43
N VAL A 79 0.17 5.58 8.06
CA VAL A 79 -0.78 6.50 7.41
C VAL A 79 -0.29 7.93 7.52
N THR A 80 -0.17 8.62 6.39
CA THR A 80 0.17 10.05 6.36
C THR A 80 -1.06 10.91 6.52
N SER A 81 -0.90 12.03 7.22
CA SER A 81 -1.94 13.03 7.48
C SER A 81 -1.38 14.41 7.10
N PRO A 82 -1.62 14.93 5.87
CA PRO A 82 -1.06 16.19 5.40
C PRO A 82 -1.39 17.38 6.31
N GLU A 83 -2.67 17.59 6.62
CA GLU A 83 -3.12 18.66 7.52
C GLU A 83 -2.68 18.42 8.96
N GLY A 84 -2.61 17.15 9.35
CA GLY A 84 -2.09 16.73 10.64
C GLY A 84 -0.58 16.84 10.80
N LYS A 85 0.16 17.04 9.69
CA LYS A 85 1.63 17.02 9.58
C LYS A 85 2.29 15.83 10.28
N ALA A 86 1.65 14.67 10.19
CA ALA A 86 2.00 13.50 10.99
C ALA A 86 1.97 12.20 10.19
N LEU A 87 2.71 11.22 10.69
CA LEU A 87 2.61 9.81 10.36
C LEU A 87 1.96 9.07 11.52
N SER A 88 0.83 8.40 11.27
CA SER A 88 0.19 7.51 12.24
C SER A 88 0.63 6.08 12.02
N VAL A 89 0.91 5.36 13.11
CA VAL A 89 1.23 3.92 13.11
C VAL A 89 0.04 3.20 13.71
N ILE A 90 -0.54 2.28 12.95
CA ILE A 90 -1.72 1.49 13.33
C ILE A 90 -1.28 0.04 13.53
N ASP A 91 -1.62 -0.56 14.67
CA ASP A 91 -1.57 -2.01 14.85
C ASP A 91 -2.79 -2.62 14.15
N THR A 92 -2.54 -3.49 13.17
CA THR A 92 -3.62 -4.01 12.30
C THR A 92 -4.47 -5.09 12.98
N ALA A 93 -3.96 -5.73 14.03
CA ALA A 93 -4.67 -6.78 14.75
C ALA A 93 -5.71 -6.19 15.72
N THR A 94 -5.31 -5.15 16.45
CA THR A 94 -6.13 -4.42 17.41
C THR A 94 -6.92 -3.29 16.76
N ARG A 95 -6.52 -2.86 15.56
CA ARG A 95 -7.10 -1.74 14.79
C ARG A 95 -7.05 -0.43 15.56
N GLN A 96 -5.94 -0.20 16.27
CA GLN A 96 -5.71 0.99 17.07
C GLN A 96 -4.50 1.77 16.56
N VAL A 97 -4.56 3.09 16.67
CA VAL A 97 -3.39 3.96 16.44
C VAL A 97 -2.45 3.82 17.64
N GLU A 98 -1.29 3.21 17.45
CA GLU A 98 -0.26 3.05 18.48
C GLU A 98 0.53 4.33 18.71
N LYS A 99 0.86 5.02 17.61
CA LYS A 99 1.72 6.20 17.61
C LYS A 99 1.25 7.21 16.57
N ARG A 100 1.44 8.48 16.88
CA ARG A 100 1.29 9.60 15.94
C ARG A 100 2.57 10.43 16.00
N ILE A 101 3.39 10.32 14.95
CA ILE A 101 4.73 10.88 14.86
C ILE A 101 4.66 12.18 14.06
N PRO A 102 4.96 13.35 14.65
CA PRO A 102 5.06 14.59 13.88
C PRO A 102 6.21 14.49 12.87
N VAL A 103 5.91 14.67 11.59
CA VAL A 103 6.91 14.68 10.50
C VAL A 103 7.08 16.07 9.89
N GLY A 104 6.17 17.00 10.19
CA GLY A 104 6.16 18.34 9.60
C GLY A 104 5.81 18.30 8.11
N GLY A 105 6.00 19.42 7.41
CA GLY A 105 5.81 19.49 5.95
C GLY A 105 4.39 19.16 5.48
N GLY A 106 4.28 18.60 4.27
CA GLY A 106 3.05 18.04 3.71
C GLY A 106 3.19 16.54 3.43
N PRO A 107 3.09 15.67 4.44
CA PRO A 107 3.31 14.24 4.27
C PRO A 107 2.24 13.63 3.36
N LEU A 108 2.64 13.04 2.23
CA LEU A 108 1.73 12.52 1.21
C LEU A 108 1.93 11.02 0.96
N GLY A 109 2.82 10.64 0.04
CA GLY A 109 3.14 9.23 -0.19
C GLY A 109 3.96 8.63 0.93
N VAL A 110 3.75 7.33 1.16
CA VAL A 110 4.45 6.58 2.19
C VAL A 110 4.79 5.19 1.71
N ALA A 111 5.99 4.72 2.06
CA ALA A 111 6.42 3.34 1.87
C ALA A 111 7.21 2.88 3.08
N VAL A 112 7.12 1.60 3.43
CA VAL A 112 7.88 1.00 4.53
C VAL A 112 8.89 0.00 3.96
N ALA A 113 10.10 0.02 4.51
CA ALA A 113 11.13 -0.96 4.13
C ALA A 113 10.65 -2.40 4.40
N PRO A 114 11.13 -3.41 3.66
CA PRO A 114 10.70 -4.81 3.81
C PRO A 114 10.87 -5.38 5.23
N SER A 115 11.81 -4.85 6.00
CA SER A 115 12.05 -5.13 7.43
C SER A 115 11.01 -4.55 8.38
N GLY A 116 10.04 -3.77 7.89
CA GLY A 116 9.07 -3.01 8.70
C GLY A 116 9.57 -1.64 9.18
N LYS A 117 10.84 -1.30 8.92
CA LYS A 117 11.45 0.02 9.17
C LYS A 117 12.78 0.19 8.41
N PRO A 118 13.17 1.42 8.03
CA PRO A 118 12.45 2.67 8.25
C PRO A 118 11.21 2.84 7.34
N VAL A 119 10.42 3.86 7.64
CA VAL A 119 9.30 4.34 6.83
C VAL A 119 9.74 5.61 6.10
N TYR A 120 9.48 5.68 4.81
CA TYR A 120 9.80 6.82 3.95
C TYR A 120 8.53 7.59 3.65
N VAL A 121 8.50 8.88 4.00
CA VAL A 121 7.35 9.77 3.83
C VAL A 121 7.72 10.89 2.89
N ALA A 122 7.03 11.00 1.75
CA ALA A 122 7.20 12.11 0.84
C ALA A 122 6.63 13.40 1.45
N ASP A 123 7.44 14.47 1.45
CA ASP A 123 7.00 15.80 1.87
C ASP A 123 6.61 16.59 0.62
N TRP A 124 5.33 16.63 0.27
CA TRP A 124 4.85 17.20 -1.00
C TRP A 124 5.26 18.66 -1.24
N TYR A 125 5.47 19.43 -0.18
CA TYR A 125 5.84 20.85 -0.27
C TYR A 125 7.36 21.08 -0.19
N SER A 126 8.16 20.04 -0.01
CA SER A 126 9.62 20.13 0.12
C SER A 126 10.30 19.03 -0.69
N SER A 127 11.39 19.32 -1.41
CA SER A 127 12.11 18.31 -2.22
C SER A 127 12.87 17.26 -1.38
N ARG A 128 12.14 16.45 -0.61
CA ARG A 128 12.69 15.45 0.32
C ARG A 128 11.70 14.34 0.66
N LEU A 129 12.28 13.21 1.10
CA LEU A 129 11.62 12.21 1.93
C LEU A 129 12.04 12.41 3.39
N VAL A 130 11.08 12.36 4.31
CA VAL A 130 11.32 12.18 5.75
C VAL A 130 11.42 10.69 6.03
N VAL A 131 12.53 10.25 6.62
CA VAL A 131 12.82 8.86 6.93
C VAL A 131 12.65 8.64 8.42
N VAL A 132 11.64 7.84 8.77
CA VAL A 132 11.17 7.64 10.14
C VAL A 132 11.51 6.23 10.61
N ASP A 133 12.18 6.10 11.74
CA ASP A 133 12.18 4.86 12.51
C ASP A 133 11.05 4.95 13.55
N PRO A 134 9.97 4.14 13.44
CA PRO A 134 8.84 4.23 14.36
C PRO A 134 9.21 3.88 15.81
N ASP A 135 10.37 3.25 16.04
CA ASP A 135 10.88 2.95 17.39
C ASP A 135 11.75 4.09 17.95
N ARG A 136 12.14 5.06 17.10
CA ARG A 136 12.92 6.25 17.45
C ARG A 136 12.30 7.50 16.79
N PRO A 137 11.08 7.91 17.21
CA PRO A 137 10.29 8.93 16.51
C PRO A 137 10.93 10.33 16.50
N ASP A 138 11.91 10.60 17.37
CA ASP A 138 12.61 11.88 17.44
C ASP A 138 13.84 11.96 16.52
N ASP A 139 14.30 10.84 15.95
CA ASP A 139 15.48 10.75 15.06
C ASP A 139 15.06 10.76 13.58
N LEU A 140 14.47 11.88 13.15
CA LEU A 140 14.05 12.06 11.75
C LEU A 140 15.26 12.30 10.86
N ARG A 141 15.41 11.48 9.82
CA ARG A 141 16.45 11.64 8.79
C ARG A 141 15.85 12.10 7.48
N ILE A 142 16.66 12.67 6.60
CA ILE A 142 16.21 13.24 5.33
C ILE A 142 16.94 12.57 4.16
N ALA A 143 16.19 12.26 3.10
CA ALA A 143 16.74 11.93 1.79
C ALA A 143 16.22 12.94 0.75
N HIS A 144 17.09 13.48 -0.09
CA HIS A 144 16.70 14.52 -1.04
C HIS A 144 16.09 13.94 -2.33
N THR A 145 15.04 14.61 -2.84
CA THR A 145 14.31 14.25 -4.06
C THR A 145 14.28 15.44 -5.04
N GLY A 146 13.50 15.32 -6.11
CA GLY A 146 13.00 16.46 -6.88
C GLY A 146 11.79 17.14 -6.21
N ALA A 147 11.20 18.11 -6.90
CA ALA A 147 10.04 18.88 -6.46
C ALA A 147 8.75 18.05 -6.38
N SER A 148 7.98 18.29 -5.31
CA SER A 148 6.72 17.62 -5.00
C SER A 148 6.77 16.10 -5.13
N PRO A 149 7.60 15.43 -4.30
CA PRO A 149 7.60 13.98 -4.24
C PRO A 149 6.19 13.48 -3.88
N SER A 150 5.69 12.54 -4.67
CA SER A 150 4.33 12.00 -4.58
C SER A 150 4.36 10.57 -4.07
N GLY A 151 4.35 9.58 -4.97
CA GLY A 151 4.43 8.16 -4.65
C GLY A 151 5.86 7.76 -4.30
N VAL A 152 5.98 6.83 -3.35
CA VAL A 152 7.25 6.27 -2.89
C VAL A 152 7.17 4.76 -2.96
N ALA A 153 8.23 4.11 -3.40
CA ALA A 153 8.38 2.65 -3.39
C ALA A 153 9.77 2.25 -2.89
N VAL A 154 9.86 1.10 -2.22
CA VAL A 154 11.13 0.53 -1.72
C VAL A 154 11.35 -0.81 -2.40
N THR A 155 12.56 -1.09 -2.87
CA THR A 155 12.89 -2.38 -3.50
C THR A 155 12.70 -3.54 -2.51
N PRO A 156 12.38 -4.76 -2.99
CA PRO A 156 12.13 -5.92 -2.12
C PRO A 156 13.32 -6.32 -1.23
N ASP A 157 14.53 -5.99 -1.65
CA ASP A 157 15.77 -6.16 -0.88
C ASP A 157 16.05 -5.01 0.10
N GLY A 158 15.26 -3.93 0.06
CA GLY A 158 15.41 -2.73 0.88
C GLY A 158 16.56 -1.81 0.47
N ALA A 159 17.23 -2.07 -0.66
CA ALA A 159 18.45 -1.36 -1.04
C ALA A 159 18.18 0.02 -1.67
N LEU A 160 17.06 0.18 -2.39
CA LEU A 160 16.73 1.41 -3.10
C LEU A 160 15.33 1.92 -2.70
N VAL A 161 15.21 3.24 -2.68
CA VAL A 161 13.94 3.96 -2.58
C VAL A 161 13.74 4.76 -3.85
N LEU A 162 12.56 4.64 -4.44
CA LEU A 162 12.17 5.38 -5.63
C LEU A 162 11.08 6.39 -5.23
N SER A 163 11.26 7.64 -5.66
CA SER A 163 10.30 8.74 -5.47
C SER A 163 9.86 9.25 -6.83
N ALA A 164 8.55 9.29 -7.09
CA ALA A 164 7.99 10.03 -8.20
C ALA A 164 7.98 11.52 -7.84
N ASP A 165 8.74 12.34 -8.56
CA ASP A 165 8.88 13.77 -8.27
C ASP A 165 8.04 14.55 -9.27
N ARG A 166 6.83 14.91 -8.85
CA ARG A 166 5.76 15.34 -9.74
C ARG A 166 6.10 16.59 -10.53
N ASP A 167 6.63 17.61 -9.88
CA ASP A 167 6.82 18.91 -10.52
C ASP A 167 8.15 19.00 -11.32
N ASP A 168 8.99 17.97 -11.24
CA ASP A 168 10.25 17.85 -11.98
C ASP A 168 10.21 16.82 -13.14
N ASP A 169 9.05 16.19 -13.38
CA ASP A 169 8.83 15.16 -14.42
C ASP A 169 9.87 14.03 -14.38
N GLN A 170 10.13 13.51 -13.18
CA GLN A 170 11.21 12.54 -12.95
C GLN A 170 10.90 11.53 -11.84
N VAL A 171 11.73 10.48 -11.78
CA VAL A 171 11.86 9.59 -10.64
C VAL A 171 13.26 9.75 -10.02
N SER A 172 13.33 10.06 -8.73
CA SER A 172 14.58 10.00 -7.96
C SER A 172 14.80 8.57 -7.45
N ILE A 173 15.99 8.01 -7.68
CA ILE A 173 16.42 6.71 -7.13
C ILE A 173 17.45 6.98 -6.04
N ILE A 174 17.21 6.48 -4.84
CA ILE A 174 17.96 6.79 -3.62
C ILE A 174 18.52 5.50 -3.03
N ASP A 175 19.79 5.50 -2.64
CA ASP A 175 20.41 4.45 -1.83
C ASP A 175 19.83 4.51 -0.40
N ALA A 176 19.13 3.45 0.00
CA ALA A 176 18.38 3.41 1.25
C ALA A 176 19.27 3.44 2.50
N ALA A 177 20.51 2.96 2.40
CA ALA A 177 21.44 2.92 3.53
C ALA A 177 22.12 4.28 3.73
N LYS A 178 22.52 4.93 2.63
CA LYS A 178 23.23 6.23 2.64
C LYS A 178 22.30 7.43 2.64
N LEU A 179 21.04 7.25 2.23
CA LEU A 179 20.08 8.32 1.96
C LEU A 179 20.53 9.30 0.88
N GLU A 180 21.32 8.82 -0.07
CA GLU A 180 21.88 9.60 -1.18
C GLU A 180 21.14 9.28 -2.48
N ARG A 181 20.79 10.32 -3.25
CA ARG A 181 20.20 10.14 -4.58
C ARG A 181 21.27 9.66 -5.56
N VAL A 182 21.13 8.41 -6.01
CA VAL A 182 22.08 7.75 -6.92
C VAL A 182 21.69 7.86 -8.39
N ALA A 183 20.43 8.23 -8.70
CA ALA A 183 19.99 8.47 -10.06
C ALA A 183 18.78 9.41 -10.13
N VAL A 184 18.61 10.03 -11.29
CA VAL A 184 17.41 10.74 -11.70
C VAL A 184 16.99 10.18 -13.06
N VAL A 185 15.77 9.68 -13.15
CA VAL A 185 15.21 9.11 -14.39
C VAL A 185 14.12 10.04 -14.88
N LYS A 186 14.30 10.67 -16.05
CA LYS A 186 13.22 11.46 -16.68
C LYS A 186 12.10 10.55 -17.16
N VAL A 187 10.86 10.91 -16.84
CA VAL A 187 9.65 10.16 -17.18
C VAL A 187 8.66 11.08 -17.90
N GLY A 188 7.39 10.69 -17.99
CA GLY A 188 6.33 11.56 -18.50
C GLY A 188 6.04 12.73 -17.56
N THR A 189 5.02 13.51 -17.90
CA THR A 189 4.70 14.75 -17.21
C THR A 189 3.88 14.47 -15.95
N ARG A 190 4.26 15.09 -14.83
CA ARG A 190 3.62 15.01 -13.51
C ARG A 190 3.42 13.57 -13.02
N PRO A 191 4.51 12.78 -12.84
CA PRO A 191 4.40 11.45 -12.26
C PRO A 191 3.74 11.50 -10.88
N PHE A 192 2.93 10.51 -10.55
CA PHE A 192 2.25 10.42 -9.25
C PHE A 192 2.56 9.12 -8.51
N GLY A 193 1.84 8.04 -8.80
CA GLY A 193 2.09 6.73 -8.20
C GLY A 193 3.32 6.07 -8.81
N ILE A 194 4.03 5.27 -8.01
CA ILE A 194 5.13 4.42 -8.45
C ILE A 194 5.02 3.04 -7.80
N THR A 195 5.09 1.99 -8.61
CA THR A 195 4.95 0.60 -8.18
C THR A 195 6.08 -0.23 -8.75
N LEU A 196 6.64 -1.13 -7.93
CA LEU A 196 7.69 -2.06 -8.34
C LEU A 196 7.09 -3.43 -8.69
N SER A 197 7.72 -4.13 -9.65
CA SER A 197 7.54 -5.56 -9.83
C SER A 197 7.97 -6.31 -8.56
N GLU A 198 7.44 -7.52 -8.36
CA GLU A 198 7.71 -8.33 -7.17
C GLU A 198 9.19 -8.62 -6.96
N ASP A 199 9.94 -8.75 -8.05
CA ASP A 199 11.40 -8.94 -8.05
C ASP A 199 12.20 -7.62 -7.97
N GLY A 200 11.52 -6.48 -7.95
CA GLY A 200 12.12 -5.14 -7.88
C GLY A 200 12.87 -4.68 -9.12
N ARG A 201 12.85 -5.45 -10.22
CA ARG A 201 13.64 -5.13 -11.43
C ARG A 201 13.01 -4.04 -12.30
N THR A 202 11.68 -3.91 -12.26
CA THR A 202 10.94 -2.97 -13.08
C THR A 202 10.08 -2.06 -12.19
N ALA A 203 10.11 -0.75 -12.42
CA ALA A 203 9.19 0.19 -11.82
C ALA A 203 8.21 0.74 -12.87
N TYR A 204 6.98 1.02 -12.45
CA TYR A 204 5.92 1.62 -13.26
C TYR A 204 5.49 2.91 -12.59
N THR A 205 5.52 4.04 -13.29
CA THR A 205 5.02 5.31 -12.77
C THR A 205 3.96 5.92 -13.67
N ALA A 206 2.84 6.31 -13.06
CA ALA A 206 1.71 6.93 -13.75
C ALA A 206 1.94 8.43 -13.90
N ASN A 207 1.98 8.92 -15.14
CA ASN A 207 2.27 10.32 -15.47
C ASN A 207 0.96 11.07 -15.70
N VAL A 208 0.50 11.77 -14.67
CA VAL A 208 -0.81 12.42 -14.63
C VAL A 208 -0.99 13.45 -15.74
N GLY A 209 0.09 14.13 -16.13
CA GLY A 209 0.04 15.22 -17.11
C GLY A 209 0.17 14.77 -18.57
N SER A 210 0.75 13.59 -18.83
CA SER A 210 0.99 13.07 -20.19
C SER A 210 0.10 11.89 -20.58
N ASP A 211 -0.79 11.46 -19.70
CA ASP A 211 -1.74 10.34 -19.92
C ASP A 211 -1.03 9.03 -20.34
N ASP A 212 0.09 8.73 -19.69
CA ASP A 212 0.86 7.51 -19.90
C ASP A 212 1.47 6.95 -18.62
N VAL A 213 1.95 5.71 -18.71
CA VAL A 213 2.79 5.05 -17.72
C VAL A 213 4.21 4.91 -18.27
N SER A 214 5.21 5.34 -17.49
CA SER A 214 6.62 5.07 -17.77
C SER A 214 7.05 3.76 -17.11
N VAL A 215 7.70 2.89 -17.88
CA VAL A 215 8.26 1.60 -17.43
C VAL A 215 9.76 1.76 -17.31
N ILE A 216 10.31 1.55 -16.12
CA ILE A 216 11.70 1.85 -15.76
C ILE A 216 12.41 0.55 -15.39
N ASP A 217 13.54 0.29 -16.03
CA ASP A 217 14.49 -0.72 -15.55
C ASP A 217 15.28 -0.11 -14.38
N VAL A 218 15.11 -0.69 -13.19
CA VAL A 218 15.63 -0.14 -11.94
C VAL A 218 17.16 -0.26 -11.89
N ALA A 219 17.72 -1.35 -12.39
CA ALA A 219 19.16 -1.57 -12.39
C ALA A 219 19.87 -0.69 -13.42
N ALA A 220 19.29 -0.58 -14.63
CA ALA A 220 19.80 0.27 -15.69
C ALA A 220 19.45 1.76 -15.50
N ARG A 221 18.56 2.08 -14.55
CA ARG A 221 18.15 3.44 -14.16
C ARG A 221 17.65 4.25 -15.37
N LYS A 222 16.81 3.62 -16.20
CA LYS A 222 16.30 4.24 -17.43
C LYS A 222 14.90 3.75 -17.77
N VAL A 223 14.15 4.61 -18.46
CA VAL A 223 12.89 4.20 -19.08
C VAL A 223 13.18 3.20 -20.19
N VAL A 224 12.46 2.08 -20.18
CA VAL A 224 12.51 1.01 -21.19
C VAL A 224 11.20 0.88 -21.97
N GLY A 225 10.15 1.60 -21.58
CA GLY A 225 8.90 1.66 -22.30
C GLY A 225 7.96 2.75 -21.79
N THR A 226 7.01 3.13 -22.63
CA THR A 226 5.94 4.09 -22.29
C THR A 226 4.63 3.55 -22.83
N VAL A 227 3.59 3.53 -22.00
CA VAL A 227 2.28 2.96 -22.35
C VAL A 227 1.21 4.04 -22.23
N LYS A 228 0.49 4.32 -23.32
CA LYS A 228 -0.65 5.24 -23.30
C LYS A 228 -1.83 4.61 -22.57
N VAL A 229 -2.47 5.40 -21.70
CA VAL A 229 -3.59 4.98 -20.86
C VAL A 229 -4.69 6.06 -20.89
N GLY A 230 -5.73 5.90 -20.07
CA GLY A 230 -6.79 6.89 -19.95
C GLY A 230 -6.33 8.20 -19.29
N ASN A 231 -7.25 9.17 -19.24
CA ASN A 231 -6.94 10.53 -18.80
C ASN A 231 -6.63 10.61 -17.28
N ARG A 232 -5.55 11.34 -16.95
CA ARG A 232 -5.03 11.55 -15.60
C ARG A 232 -4.76 10.24 -14.85
N PRO A 233 -3.81 9.41 -15.31
CA PRO A 233 -3.48 8.17 -14.63
C PRO A 233 -2.85 8.47 -13.26
N TYR A 234 -3.20 7.71 -12.22
CA TYR A 234 -2.79 8.03 -10.84
C TYR A 234 -1.89 7.00 -10.19
N ALA A 235 -2.29 5.72 -10.19
CA ALA A 235 -1.54 4.63 -9.60
C ALA A 235 -1.60 3.37 -10.46
N VAL A 236 -0.65 2.45 -10.23
CA VAL A 236 -0.51 1.20 -10.98
C VAL A 236 -0.53 0.02 -10.00
N ALA A 237 -1.35 -0.99 -10.27
CA ALA A 237 -1.29 -2.30 -9.61
C ALA A 237 -0.84 -3.37 -10.59
N LEU A 238 -0.06 -4.34 -10.11
CA LEU A 238 0.42 -5.48 -10.89
C LEU A 238 -0.30 -6.75 -10.43
N ALA A 239 -0.91 -7.48 -11.36
CA ALA A 239 -1.55 -8.76 -11.11
C ALA A 239 -1.10 -9.77 -12.17
N GLY A 240 -0.10 -10.58 -11.84
CA GLY A 240 0.53 -11.50 -12.79
C GLY A 240 1.13 -10.77 -13.99
N PRO A 241 0.81 -11.15 -15.25
CA PRO A 241 1.34 -10.51 -16.46
C PRO A 241 0.65 -9.19 -16.81
N LEU A 242 -0.28 -8.71 -15.98
CA LEU A 242 -1.08 -7.52 -16.27
C LEU A 242 -0.76 -6.38 -15.31
N ALA A 243 -0.76 -5.17 -15.84
CA ALA A 243 -0.77 -3.93 -15.09
C ALA A 243 -2.13 -3.26 -15.24
N PHE A 244 -2.64 -2.74 -14.13
CA PHE A 244 -3.92 -2.03 -14.01
C PHE A 244 -3.64 -0.60 -13.55
N VAL A 245 -4.19 0.39 -14.25
CA VAL A 245 -3.88 1.81 -14.04
C VAL A 245 -5.17 2.59 -13.82
N THR A 246 -5.30 3.28 -12.69
CA THR A 246 -6.45 4.14 -12.41
C THR A 246 -6.37 5.43 -13.22
N ASN A 247 -7.46 5.81 -13.90
CA ASN A 247 -7.56 7.03 -14.71
C ASN A 247 -8.62 7.96 -14.10
N GLN A 248 -8.20 8.96 -13.33
CA GLN A 248 -9.09 9.75 -12.47
C GLN A 248 -10.25 10.39 -13.23
N TYR A 249 -9.92 11.15 -14.26
CA TYR A 249 -10.91 11.98 -14.98
C TYR A 249 -11.71 11.17 -15.99
N ALA A 250 -11.27 9.95 -16.30
CA ALA A 250 -11.98 9.04 -17.18
C ALA A 250 -12.93 8.09 -16.42
N GLY A 251 -12.84 7.96 -15.08
CA GLY A 251 -13.64 7.00 -14.32
C GLY A 251 -13.38 5.55 -14.73
N THR A 252 -12.14 5.22 -15.11
CA THR A 252 -11.77 3.91 -15.67
C THR A 252 -10.47 3.38 -15.11
N VAL A 253 -10.23 2.09 -15.35
CA VAL A 253 -8.95 1.41 -15.20
C VAL A 253 -8.46 0.94 -16.56
N SER A 254 -7.28 1.39 -16.99
CA SER A 254 -6.60 0.84 -18.16
C SER A 254 -5.82 -0.43 -17.80
N VAL A 255 -5.84 -1.42 -18.68
CA VAL A 255 -5.13 -2.70 -18.48
C VAL A 255 -4.17 -2.94 -19.64
N PHE A 256 -2.93 -3.32 -19.35
CA PHE A 256 -1.93 -3.67 -20.35
C PHE A 256 -1.04 -4.85 -19.92
N ASP A 257 -0.43 -5.51 -20.90
CA ASP A 257 0.52 -6.61 -20.68
C ASP A 257 1.89 -6.07 -20.26
N THR A 258 2.45 -6.55 -19.15
CA THR A 258 3.72 -6.03 -18.60
C THR A 258 4.95 -6.42 -19.42
N THR A 259 4.85 -7.45 -20.26
CA THR A 259 5.95 -7.93 -21.10
C THR A 259 5.92 -7.26 -22.47
N THR A 260 4.77 -7.24 -23.13
CA THR A 260 4.64 -6.70 -24.49
C THR A 260 4.24 -5.23 -24.51
N LEU A 261 3.84 -4.67 -23.36
CA LEU A 261 3.30 -3.31 -23.21
C LEU A 261 2.03 -3.06 -24.04
N ALA A 262 1.37 -4.13 -24.49
CA ALA A 262 0.19 -4.03 -25.34
C ALA A 262 -1.07 -3.77 -24.49
N PRO A 263 -1.96 -2.85 -24.90
CA PRO A 263 -3.22 -2.62 -24.22
C PRO A 263 -4.11 -3.87 -24.30
N ARG A 264 -4.86 -4.12 -23.22
CA ARG A 264 -5.74 -5.29 -23.08
C ARG A 264 -7.21 -4.91 -22.86
N ALA A 265 -7.47 -3.93 -22.01
CA ALA A 265 -8.84 -3.50 -21.71
C ALA A 265 -8.87 -2.08 -21.14
N THR A 266 -10.06 -1.50 -21.13
CA THR A 266 -10.42 -0.34 -20.30
C THR A 266 -11.71 -0.69 -19.58
N ILE A 267 -11.69 -0.60 -18.25
CA ILE A 267 -12.76 -1.06 -17.36
C ILE A 267 -13.37 0.16 -16.69
N SER A 268 -14.67 0.39 -16.85
CA SER A 268 -15.37 1.44 -16.09
C SER A 268 -15.45 1.06 -14.61
N VAL A 269 -15.13 2.02 -13.75
CA VAL A 269 -15.24 1.92 -12.28
C VAL A 269 -16.04 3.12 -11.77
N GLY A 270 -15.78 3.61 -10.56
CA GLY A 270 -16.41 4.83 -10.05
C GLY A 270 -15.69 6.12 -10.44
N GLU A 271 -16.20 7.25 -9.95
CA GLU A 271 -15.63 8.59 -10.16
C GLU A 271 -14.31 8.79 -9.41
N TYR A 272 -13.33 9.39 -10.11
CA TYR A 272 -12.00 9.71 -9.58
C TYR A 272 -11.29 8.52 -8.91
N PRO A 273 -11.06 7.40 -9.63
CA PRO A 273 -10.30 6.29 -9.07
C PRO A 273 -8.85 6.72 -8.79
N GLU A 274 -8.38 6.50 -7.56
CA GLU A 274 -7.02 6.83 -7.12
C GLU A 274 -6.25 5.57 -6.73
N GLY A 275 -6.45 5.08 -5.51
CA GLY A 275 -5.78 3.91 -4.95
C GLY A 275 -6.16 2.62 -5.68
N ILE A 276 -5.16 1.80 -5.98
CA ILE A 276 -5.35 0.51 -6.63
C ILE A 276 -4.35 -0.52 -6.12
N ALA A 277 -4.81 -1.74 -5.83
CA ALA A 277 -3.95 -2.83 -5.41
C ALA A 277 -4.50 -4.18 -5.87
N ALA A 278 -3.61 -5.11 -6.20
CA ALA A 278 -3.97 -6.49 -6.54
C ALA A 278 -3.93 -7.38 -5.30
N SER A 279 -4.83 -8.37 -5.25
CA SER A 279 -4.74 -9.47 -4.29
C SER A 279 -3.43 -10.26 -4.49
N GLU A 280 -2.97 -10.92 -3.44
CA GLU A 280 -1.72 -11.69 -3.47
C GLU A 280 -1.72 -12.82 -4.49
N ASP A 281 -2.86 -13.48 -4.69
CA ASP A 281 -3.04 -14.50 -5.74
C ASP A 281 -3.19 -13.89 -7.15
N GLY A 282 -3.19 -12.56 -7.27
CA GLY A 282 -3.36 -11.82 -8.50
C GLY A 282 -4.73 -11.99 -9.16
N ARG A 283 -5.74 -12.54 -8.47
CA ARG A 283 -7.06 -12.83 -9.06
C ARG A 283 -8.03 -11.66 -8.97
N ALA A 284 -7.84 -10.76 -8.01
CA ALA A 284 -8.67 -9.57 -7.83
C ALA A 284 -7.83 -8.29 -7.82
N VAL A 285 -8.42 -7.19 -8.30
CA VAL A 285 -7.87 -5.85 -8.17
C VAL A 285 -8.90 -4.96 -7.48
N TYR A 286 -8.48 -4.26 -6.43
CA TYR A 286 -9.29 -3.36 -5.62
C TYR A 286 -8.99 -1.92 -6.02
N VAL A 287 -10.03 -1.16 -6.36
CA VAL A 287 -9.92 0.23 -6.84
C VAL A 287 -10.72 1.12 -5.92
N VAL A 288 -10.11 2.18 -5.41
CA VAL A 288 -10.75 3.14 -4.51
C VAL A 288 -11.14 4.38 -5.30
N ASN A 289 -12.45 4.70 -5.30
CA ASN A 289 -13.06 5.75 -6.10
C ASN A 289 -13.35 6.97 -5.20
N TRP A 290 -12.57 8.04 -5.37
CA TRP A 290 -12.51 9.15 -4.42
C TRP A 290 -13.82 9.95 -4.34
N PHE A 291 -14.46 10.26 -5.47
CA PHE A 291 -15.68 11.08 -5.45
C PHE A 291 -16.96 10.25 -5.28
N ASP A 292 -16.89 8.95 -5.59
CA ASP A 292 -18.01 8.02 -5.40
C ASP A 292 -18.08 7.41 -3.99
N ASN A 293 -17.11 7.71 -3.11
CA ASN A 293 -17.05 7.15 -1.75
C ASN A 293 -17.14 5.61 -1.72
N SER A 294 -16.54 4.96 -2.73
CA SER A 294 -16.69 3.52 -2.95
C SER A 294 -15.37 2.82 -3.27
N MET A 295 -15.38 1.49 -3.16
CA MET A 295 -14.32 0.60 -3.63
C MET A 295 -14.90 -0.41 -4.61
N SER A 296 -14.35 -0.48 -5.82
CA SER A 296 -14.68 -1.50 -6.82
C SER A 296 -13.74 -2.70 -6.72
N VAL A 297 -14.27 -3.89 -7.01
CA VAL A 297 -13.51 -5.15 -7.11
C VAL A 297 -13.55 -5.63 -8.55
N ILE A 298 -12.40 -5.75 -9.18
CA ILE A 298 -12.22 -6.25 -10.54
C ILE A 298 -11.74 -7.70 -10.48
N ASP A 299 -12.40 -8.58 -11.22
CA ASP A 299 -11.89 -9.92 -11.51
C ASP A 299 -10.88 -9.83 -12.67
N THR A 300 -9.65 -10.30 -12.44
CA THR A 300 -8.54 -10.15 -13.39
C THR A 300 -8.60 -11.11 -14.57
N GLN A 301 -9.38 -12.18 -14.49
CA GLN A 301 -9.55 -13.15 -15.59
C GLN A 301 -10.59 -12.66 -16.59
N THR A 302 -11.70 -12.14 -16.08
CA THR A 302 -12.81 -11.64 -16.87
C THR A 302 -12.66 -10.16 -17.24
N LEU A 303 -11.79 -9.42 -16.54
CA LEU A 303 -11.58 -7.98 -16.66
C LEU A 303 -12.88 -7.19 -16.46
N LYS A 304 -13.66 -7.58 -15.46
CA LYS A 304 -14.95 -6.97 -15.12
C LYS A 304 -15.00 -6.60 -13.65
N VAL A 305 -15.71 -5.52 -13.35
CA VAL A 305 -16.12 -5.21 -11.97
C VAL A 305 -17.14 -6.26 -11.53
N VAL A 306 -16.85 -6.96 -10.44
CA VAL A 306 -17.71 -8.02 -9.86
C VAL A 306 -18.40 -7.58 -8.58
N SER A 307 -17.91 -6.51 -7.95
CA SER A 307 -18.51 -5.95 -6.74
C SER A 307 -18.13 -4.48 -6.58
N THR A 308 -18.97 -3.72 -5.89
CA THR A 308 -18.67 -2.37 -5.41
C THR A 308 -19.19 -2.23 -3.98
N LEU A 309 -18.40 -1.61 -3.10
CA LEU A 309 -18.70 -1.42 -1.70
C LEU A 309 -18.56 0.07 -1.35
N GLU A 310 -19.57 0.64 -0.70
CA GLU A 310 -19.46 1.97 -0.08
C GLU A 310 -18.50 1.91 1.12
N VAL A 311 -17.60 2.90 1.22
CA VAL A 311 -16.58 2.94 2.28
C VAL A 311 -16.81 4.10 3.23
N GLY A 312 -16.19 5.24 3.01
CA GLY A 312 -16.39 6.47 3.77
C GLY A 312 -16.12 7.67 2.88
N ASP A 313 -16.17 8.86 3.47
CA ASP A 313 -16.07 10.10 2.72
C ASP A 313 -14.65 10.39 2.25
N GLY A 314 -14.51 10.62 0.94
CA GLY A 314 -13.28 10.92 0.23
C GLY A 314 -12.19 9.85 0.37
N PRO A 315 -12.40 8.60 -0.06
CA PRO A 315 -11.42 7.53 0.07
C PRO A 315 -10.29 7.68 -0.98
N ARG A 316 -9.03 7.50 -0.58
CA ARG A 316 -7.87 7.69 -1.49
C ARG A 316 -6.98 6.46 -1.60
N ALA A 317 -6.48 5.99 -0.46
CA ALA A 317 -5.70 4.76 -0.31
C ALA A 317 -4.56 4.55 -1.35
N PHE A 318 -3.81 5.60 -1.72
CA PHE A 318 -2.64 5.40 -2.58
C PHE A 318 -1.46 4.89 -1.76
N GLY A 319 -0.75 3.89 -2.30
CA GLY A 319 0.30 3.12 -1.62
C GLY A 319 -0.10 1.66 -1.40
N LEU A 320 0.53 0.98 -0.44
CA LEU A 320 0.25 -0.43 -0.12
C LEU A 320 -0.84 -0.51 0.95
N PHE A 321 -2.11 -0.63 0.55
CA PHE A 321 -3.25 -0.60 1.49
C PHE A 321 -3.85 -1.98 1.80
N LEU A 322 -3.31 -3.07 1.23
CA LEU A 322 -3.77 -4.42 1.51
C LEU A 322 -2.89 -5.08 2.57
N ARG A 323 -3.51 -5.65 3.60
CA ARG A 323 -2.87 -6.59 4.51
C ARG A 323 -2.93 -7.99 3.91
N ARG A 324 -1.75 -8.51 3.58
CA ARG A 324 -1.58 -9.91 3.16
C ARG A 324 -1.75 -10.84 4.35
N THR A 325 -2.26 -12.03 4.09
CA THR A 325 -2.39 -13.06 5.12
C THR A 325 -1.05 -13.77 5.28
N PRO A 326 -0.52 -13.93 6.52
CA PRO A 326 0.73 -14.64 6.74
C PRO A 326 0.71 -16.10 6.27
#